data_AF-A0A182EBS1-F1
#
_entry.id   AF-A0A182EBS1-F1
#
_cell.length_a   1.000
_cell.length_b   1.000
_cell.length_c   1.000
_cell.angle_alpha   90.00
_cell.angle_beta   90.00
_cell.angle_gamma   90.00
#
_symmetry.space_group_name_H-M   'P 1'
#
loop_
_entity.id
_entity.type
_entity.pdbx_description
1 polymer ?
#
loop_
_entity_poly.entity_id
_entity_poly.type
_entity_poly.pdbx_seq_one_letter_code
_entity_poly.pdbx_strand_id
1 'polypeptide(L)'
;MKSTKCLTVAFSAFSVTTNRSNLSFNYRCPSVTQERFTHKHAHARTSEHTPELYKRNTHKWEIVDRNFCSQKYPDLLLLIVAITATEQREHRNLIRKTWGDVKLYKNFKTAVLFPLGRTSDLEMMTLIQKEQQKYGDIIQQDFLDTYKNLTLKPISYMEYPRKYFPRYCSGSFYLLTGDLAGPLLEQARFCTLFWIEDVHVTGHLGMRVQARYEDWSKKIVFKWNQLEQLIKAPDVLFTLIYTPWEHIQLWKWLKNYYGYNNKYEEV
;
A
#
# COMPACT_ATOMS: atom_id res chain seq x y z
N MET A 1 -17.87 -10.99 17.86
CA MET A 1 -16.53 -10.36 17.73
C MET A 1 -16.69 -9.14 16.82
N LYS A 2 -16.49 -7.93 17.34
CA LYS A 2 -16.61 -6.69 16.54
C LYS A 2 -15.44 -6.65 15.55
N SER A 3 -15.72 -6.93 14.28
CA SER A 3 -14.79 -6.65 13.18
C SER A 3 -14.79 -5.13 12.99
N THR A 4 -13.81 -4.46 13.59
CA THR A 4 -13.53 -3.05 13.30
C THR A 4 -13.05 -3.00 11.85
N LYS A 5 -13.86 -2.42 10.96
CA LYS A 5 -13.56 -2.31 9.53
C LYS A 5 -12.51 -1.20 9.36
N CYS A 6 -11.22 -1.54 9.41
CA CYS A 6 -10.14 -0.58 9.19
C CYS A 6 -10.11 -0.14 7.72
N LEU A 7 -10.37 1.12 7.38
CA LEU A 7 -10.06 1.60 6.04
C LEU A 7 -8.53 1.60 5.89
N THR A 8 -7.99 0.95 4.87
CA THR A 8 -6.55 0.93 4.60
C THR A 8 -6.27 1.84 3.41
N VAL A 9 -5.40 2.82 3.63
CA VAL A 9 -4.85 3.70 2.60
C VAL A 9 -3.49 3.15 2.20
N ALA A 10 -3.24 3.02 0.90
CA ALA A 10 -1.90 2.77 0.39
C ALA A 10 -1.52 3.83 -0.66
N PHE A 11 -0.25 4.26 -0.63
CA PHE A 11 0.33 5.21 -1.57
C PHE A 11 1.37 4.51 -2.42
N SER A 12 1.29 4.59 -3.74
CA SER A 12 2.38 4.21 -4.64
C SER A 12 2.72 5.36 -5.61
N ALA A 13 3.88 5.30 -6.24
CA ALA A 13 4.35 6.34 -7.15
C ALA A 13 4.49 5.76 -8.57
N PHE A 14 3.73 6.33 -9.51
CA PHE A 14 3.94 6.39 -10.98
C PHE A 14 3.41 5.27 -11.92
N SER A 15 3.11 5.68 -13.18
CA SER A 15 2.55 4.90 -14.32
C SER A 15 3.20 5.33 -15.66
N VAL A 16 3.31 4.46 -16.69
CA VAL A 16 3.30 4.71 -18.18
C VAL A 16 3.52 3.41 -19.01
N THR A 17 3.08 3.41 -20.27
CA THR A 17 2.78 2.28 -21.21
C THR A 17 3.70 2.08 -22.45
N THR A 18 3.54 0.92 -23.13
CA THR A 18 3.85 0.50 -24.55
C THR A 18 5.22 -0.18 -24.84
N ASN A 19 5.50 -1.03 -25.88
CA ASN A 19 4.81 -2.00 -26.77
C ASN A 19 5.85 -3.08 -27.28
N ARG A 20 5.34 -4.23 -27.79
CA ARG A 20 5.85 -5.58 -28.19
C ARG A 20 7.22 -5.75 -28.93
N SER A 21 7.94 -6.87 -28.76
CA SER A 21 7.71 -8.19 -29.45
C SER A 21 8.24 -9.49 -28.78
N ASN A 22 7.58 -10.61 -29.14
CA ASN A 22 7.74 -12.07 -28.92
C ASN A 22 8.88 -12.68 -28.05
N LEU A 23 8.47 -13.43 -27.00
CA LEU A 23 9.02 -14.67 -26.40
C LEU A 23 8.18 -15.07 -25.16
N SER A 24 8.33 -16.30 -24.63
CA SER A 24 7.45 -16.99 -23.67
C SER A 24 7.47 -16.50 -22.19
N PHE A 25 6.37 -16.80 -21.45
CA PHE A 25 5.70 -16.03 -20.37
C PHE A 25 6.11 -16.27 -18.90
N ASN A 26 5.92 -15.28 -17.99
CA ASN A 26 6.12 -15.48 -16.54
C ASN A 26 5.08 -14.90 -15.54
N TYR A 27 4.11 -14.04 -15.91
CA TYR A 27 3.02 -13.67 -14.97
C TYR A 27 1.81 -14.59 -15.13
N ARG A 28 1.56 -15.44 -14.11
CA ARG A 28 0.41 -16.36 -14.06
C ARG A 28 -0.44 -16.04 -12.83
N CYS A 29 -1.55 -15.36 -13.05
CA CYS A 29 -2.66 -15.28 -12.11
C CYS A 29 -3.82 -16.02 -12.82
N PRO A 30 -4.04 -17.31 -12.51
CA PRO A 30 -4.98 -18.17 -13.25
C PRO A 30 -6.35 -17.50 -13.39
N SER A 31 -7.01 -17.67 -14.54
CA SER A 31 -8.38 -17.17 -14.71
C SER A 31 -9.34 -17.87 -13.76
N VAL A 32 -10.28 -17.13 -13.18
CA VAL A 32 -11.41 -17.70 -12.44
C VAL A 32 -12.32 -18.40 -13.47
N THR A 33 -12.03 -19.65 -13.80
CA THR A 33 -13.06 -20.54 -14.33
C THR A 33 -13.98 -20.88 -13.18
N GLN A 34 -15.26 -20.69 -13.45
CA GLN A 34 -16.36 -20.66 -12.52
C GLN A 34 -16.71 -22.08 -12.04
N GLU A 35 -15.80 -22.77 -11.38
CA GLU A 35 -16.13 -23.98 -10.64
C GLU A 35 -16.44 -23.60 -9.19
N ARG A 36 -17.72 -23.69 -8.87
CA ARG A 36 -18.28 -23.56 -7.53
C ARG A 36 -17.36 -24.29 -6.54
N PHE A 37 -16.84 -23.56 -5.56
CA PHE A 37 -16.39 -24.14 -4.30
C PHE A 37 -17.61 -24.76 -3.59
N THR A 38 -18.05 -25.94 -4.03
CA THR A 38 -18.90 -26.81 -3.23
C THR A 38 -18.00 -27.84 -2.58
N HIS A 39 -17.82 -27.69 -1.27
CA HIS A 39 -17.32 -28.74 -0.40
C HIS A 39 -18.16 -30.01 -0.59
N LYS A 40 -17.67 -31.00 -1.36
CA LYS A 40 -18.02 -32.41 -1.18
C LYS A 40 -16.85 -33.30 -1.60
N HIS A 41 -16.45 -34.17 -0.67
CA HIS A 41 -15.54 -35.29 -0.89
C HIS A 41 -16.04 -36.20 -2.01
N ALA A 42 -15.21 -36.48 -3.01
CA ALA A 42 -15.34 -37.68 -3.85
C ALA A 42 -14.00 -38.00 -4.54
N HIS A 43 -13.50 -39.22 -4.29
CA HIS A 43 -12.40 -39.83 -5.02
C HIS A 43 -12.82 -40.16 -6.47
N ALA A 44 -12.02 -39.75 -7.46
CA ALA A 44 -11.77 -40.49 -8.70
C ALA A 44 -10.58 -39.85 -9.46
N ARG A 45 -9.88 -40.66 -10.25
CA ARG A 45 -8.48 -40.53 -10.68
C ARG A 45 -8.27 -39.84 -12.04
N THR A 46 -7.01 -39.41 -12.20
CA THR A 46 -6.21 -39.24 -13.44
C THR A 46 -6.52 -38.09 -14.41
N SER A 47 -5.86 -36.96 -14.17
CA SER A 47 -5.16 -36.18 -15.21
C SER A 47 -3.94 -35.52 -14.56
N GLU A 48 -2.81 -35.54 -15.25
CA GLU A 48 -1.49 -35.06 -14.82
C GLU A 48 -1.53 -33.81 -13.93
N HIS A 49 -1.23 -33.99 -12.65
CA HIS A 49 -0.89 -32.89 -11.76
C HIS A 49 0.45 -32.31 -12.25
N THR A 50 0.38 -31.27 -13.08
CA THR A 50 1.44 -30.26 -13.03
C THR A 50 1.37 -29.68 -11.62
N PRO A 51 2.41 -29.83 -10.76
CA PRO A 51 2.40 -29.21 -9.46
C PRO A 51 2.35 -27.71 -9.74
N GLU A 52 1.22 -27.07 -9.45
CA GLU A 52 1.08 -25.64 -9.67
C GLU A 52 2.18 -24.94 -8.87
N LEU A 53 3.18 -24.46 -9.60
CA LEU A 53 4.38 -23.83 -9.05
C LEU A 53 4.03 -22.39 -8.67
N TYR A 54 3.04 -22.22 -7.80
CA TYR A 54 2.83 -20.95 -7.10
C TYR A 54 4.07 -20.76 -6.23
N LYS A 55 4.98 -19.87 -6.65
CA LYS A 55 6.02 -19.38 -5.75
C LYS A 55 5.31 -18.59 -4.65
N ARG A 56 4.91 -19.31 -3.59
CA ARG A 56 4.44 -18.72 -2.34
C ARG A 56 5.45 -17.63 -1.97
N ASN A 57 4.98 -16.48 -1.50
CA ASN A 57 5.87 -15.48 -0.94
C ASN A 57 6.76 -16.17 0.11
N THR A 58 8.04 -16.34 -0.20
CA THR A 58 9.02 -17.02 0.65
C THR A 58 9.61 -16.07 1.68
N HIS A 59 9.29 -14.77 1.58
CA HIS A 59 9.86 -13.76 2.43
C HIS A 59 9.30 -13.85 3.85
N LYS A 60 10.20 -13.89 4.83
CA LYS A 60 9.86 -13.92 6.25
C LYS A 60 9.70 -12.50 6.78
N TRP A 61 8.80 -12.35 7.75
CA TRP A 61 8.67 -11.12 8.52
C TRP A 61 9.85 -11.01 9.49
N GLU A 62 10.60 -9.91 9.41
CA GLU A 62 11.69 -9.59 10.34
C GLU A 62 11.21 -8.65 11.45
N ILE A 63 10.41 -7.65 11.06
CA ILE A 63 9.78 -6.71 11.99
C ILE A 63 8.28 -6.79 11.77
N VAL A 64 7.56 -7.22 12.80
CA VAL A 64 6.09 -7.20 12.83
C VAL A 64 5.61 -7.05 14.27
N ASP A 65 4.89 -5.97 14.56
CA ASP A 65 4.20 -5.82 15.84
C ASP A 65 2.79 -6.43 15.73
N ARG A 66 2.63 -7.63 16.29
CA ARG A 66 1.34 -8.35 16.29
C ARG A 66 0.29 -7.69 17.18
N ASN A 67 0.72 -6.80 18.08
CA ASN A 67 -0.16 -6.10 19.02
C ASN A 67 -0.56 -4.71 18.51
N PHE A 68 -0.13 -4.32 17.30
CA PHE A 68 -0.38 -3.01 16.72
C PHE A 68 -1.89 -2.66 16.66
N CYS A 69 -2.71 -3.51 16.04
CA CYS A 69 -4.16 -3.25 15.92
C CYS A 69 -4.98 -3.74 17.11
N SER A 70 -4.42 -4.59 18.00
CA SER A 70 -5.18 -5.21 19.10
C SER A 70 -4.96 -4.52 20.44
N GLN A 71 -3.76 -3.99 20.69
CA GLN A 71 -3.39 -3.34 21.96
C GLN A 71 -3.00 -1.89 21.76
N LYS A 72 -2.15 -1.58 20.77
CA LYS A 72 -1.66 -0.21 20.54
C LYS A 72 -2.76 0.68 19.94
N TYR A 73 -3.51 0.17 18.98
CA TYR A 73 -4.59 0.88 18.28
C TYR A 73 -5.88 0.03 18.18
N PRO A 74 -6.55 -0.30 19.30
CA PRO A 74 -7.72 -1.19 19.33
C PRO A 74 -8.95 -0.68 18.57
N ASP A 75 -9.10 0.64 18.46
CA ASP A 75 -10.26 1.31 17.84
C ASP A 75 -9.91 1.90 16.47
N LEU A 76 -8.89 1.37 15.79
CA LEU A 76 -8.38 1.92 14.55
C LEU A 76 -9.47 2.01 13.46
N LEU A 77 -9.66 3.22 12.93
CA LEU A 77 -10.58 3.52 11.83
C LEU A 77 -9.86 3.59 10.49
N LEU A 78 -8.69 4.26 10.45
CA LEU A 78 -7.90 4.47 9.24
C LEU A 78 -6.46 4.03 9.46
N LEU A 79 -6.05 2.97 8.77
CA LEU A 79 -4.66 2.57 8.66
C LEU A 79 -4.05 3.21 7.43
N ILE A 80 -2.96 3.94 7.60
CA ILE A 80 -2.24 4.58 6.52
C ILE A 80 -0.92 3.85 6.28
N VAL A 81 -0.77 3.22 5.13
CA VAL A 81 0.45 2.52 4.74
C VAL A 81 1.26 3.44 3.82
N ALA A 82 2.28 4.08 4.40
CA ALA A 82 3.13 5.04 3.71
C ALA A 82 4.37 4.32 3.16
N ILE A 83 4.37 3.98 1.88
CA ILE A 83 5.51 3.29 1.25
C ILE A 83 6.70 4.27 1.18
N THR A 84 7.81 3.88 1.80
CA THR A 84 9.06 4.65 1.86
C THR A 84 10.25 3.70 1.65
N ALA A 85 11.43 4.24 1.34
CA ALA A 85 12.66 3.45 1.22
C ALA A 85 13.48 3.46 2.53
N THR A 86 14.38 2.49 2.70
CA THR A 86 15.19 2.32 3.92
C THR A 86 15.89 3.61 4.38
N GLU A 87 16.49 4.33 3.44
CA GLU A 87 17.25 5.56 3.60
C GLU A 87 16.40 6.81 3.86
N GLN A 88 15.08 6.75 3.62
CA GLN A 88 14.16 7.89 3.72
C GLN A 88 13.67 8.15 5.16
N ARG A 89 14.56 8.02 6.15
CA ARG A 89 14.25 8.24 7.57
C ARG A 89 13.69 9.64 7.82
N GLU A 90 14.28 10.66 7.21
CA GLU A 90 13.82 12.05 7.39
C GLU A 90 12.41 12.26 6.82
N HIS A 91 12.05 11.57 5.74
CA HIS A 91 10.69 11.61 5.21
C HIS A 91 9.69 10.97 6.18
N ARG A 92 10.02 9.80 6.75
CA ARG A 92 9.19 9.18 7.80
C ARG A 92 9.06 10.07 9.03
N ASN A 93 10.15 10.69 9.50
CA ASN A 93 10.13 11.65 10.61
C ASN A 93 9.24 12.86 10.32
N LEU A 94 9.26 13.35 9.08
CA LEU A 94 8.40 14.45 8.66
C LEU A 94 6.93 14.05 8.73
N ILE A 95 6.57 12.87 8.20
CA ILE A 95 5.21 12.31 8.30
C ILE A 95 4.74 12.20 9.75
N ARG A 96 5.59 11.67 10.65
CA ARG A 96 5.30 11.55 12.09
C ARG A 96 5.08 12.90 12.78
N LYS A 97 5.67 13.98 12.28
CA LYS A 97 5.50 15.34 12.80
C LYS A 97 4.29 16.07 12.18
N THR A 98 3.68 15.48 11.17
CA THR A 98 2.57 16.09 10.42
C THR A 98 1.30 15.24 10.50
N TRP A 99 0.80 14.75 9.38
CA TRP A 99 -0.46 14.01 9.28
C TRP A 99 -0.38 12.59 9.83
N GLY A 100 0.84 12.09 10.10
CA GLY A 100 1.10 10.80 10.74
C GLY A 100 1.39 10.90 12.23
N ASP A 101 1.10 12.04 12.87
CA ASP A 101 1.30 12.21 14.31
C ASP A 101 0.40 11.26 15.11
N VAL A 102 1.01 10.50 16.01
CA VAL A 102 0.33 9.56 16.92
C VAL A 102 -0.76 10.24 17.76
N LYS A 103 -0.63 11.55 18.04
CA LYS A 103 -1.65 12.32 18.75
C LYS A 103 -2.98 12.37 18.00
N LEU A 104 -2.98 12.23 16.66
CA LEU A 104 -4.19 12.20 15.84
C LEU A 104 -5.04 10.96 16.10
N TYR A 105 -4.46 9.86 16.60
CA TYR A 105 -5.21 8.65 16.96
C TYR A 105 -6.30 8.92 17.99
N LYS A 106 -6.06 9.82 18.96
CA LYS A 106 -7.03 10.13 20.02
C LYS A 106 -8.38 10.60 19.44
N ASN A 107 -8.34 11.42 18.39
CA ASN A 107 -9.50 12.10 17.82
C ASN A 107 -10.01 11.43 16.54
N PHE A 108 -9.11 10.95 15.69
CA PHE A 108 -9.45 10.45 14.35
C PHE A 108 -9.28 8.95 14.21
N LYS A 109 -8.74 8.28 15.23
CA LYS A 109 -8.50 6.83 15.22
C LYS A 109 -7.66 6.41 14.01
N THR A 110 -6.65 7.20 13.69
CA THR A 110 -5.72 6.95 12.57
C THR A 110 -4.37 6.45 13.08
N ALA A 111 -3.69 5.64 12.28
CA ALA A 111 -2.32 5.22 12.53
C ALA A 111 -1.56 5.08 11.21
N VAL A 112 -0.24 5.25 11.25
CA VAL A 112 0.64 5.09 10.08
C VAL A 112 1.55 3.89 10.26
N LEU A 113 1.79 3.15 9.18
CA LEU A 113 2.81 2.11 9.07
C LEU A 113 3.73 2.38 7.89
N PHE A 114 5.01 2.07 8.08
CA PHE A 114 6.04 2.17 7.04
C PHE A 114 6.53 0.77 6.65
N PRO A 115 6.07 0.20 5.52
CA PRO A 115 6.61 -1.04 5.00
C PRO A 115 8.01 -0.79 4.41
N LEU A 116 8.98 -1.60 4.83
CA LEU A 116 10.36 -1.58 4.35
C LEU A 116 10.81 -2.99 3.94
N GLY A 117 11.76 -3.07 3.02
CA GLY A 117 12.60 -4.26 2.84
C GLY A 117 13.87 -4.19 3.69
N ARG A 118 14.80 -5.09 3.43
CA ARG A 118 16.17 -5.07 3.95
C ARG A 118 17.08 -4.22 3.08
N THR A 119 18.17 -3.76 3.66
CA THR A 119 19.30 -3.21 2.91
C THR A 119 20.55 -4.05 3.19
N SER A 120 21.50 -4.06 2.25
CA SER A 120 22.80 -4.69 2.44
C SER A 120 23.72 -3.87 3.36
N ASP A 121 23.36 -2.62 3.64
CA ASP A 121 24.07 -1.74 4.56
C ASP A 121 23.72 -2.08 6.02
N LEU A 122 24.71 -2.60 6.75
CA LEU A 122 24.57 -2.99 8.16
C LEU A 122 24.33 -1.80 9.10
N GLU A 123 24.89 -0.63 8.79
CA GLU A 123 24.66 0.59 9.56
C GLU A 123 23.22 1.04 9.40
N MET A 124 22.73 1.07 8.16
CA MET A 124 21.34 1.41 7.87
C MET A 124 20.36 0.42 8.52
N MET A 125 20.65 -0.90 8.47
CA MET A 125 19.84 -1.90 9.19
C MET A 125 19.82 -1.63 10.70
N THR A 126 20.95 -1.23 11.29
CA THR A 126 21.03 -0.86 12.72
C THR A 126 20.20 0.39 13.02
N LEU A 127 20.22 1.38 12.13
CA LEU A 127 19.40 2.60 12.26
C LEU A 127 17.90 2.32 12.15
N ILE A 128 17.49 1.38 11.28
CA ILE A 128 16.10 0.90 11.17
C ILE A 128 15.65 0.22 12.47
N GLN A 129 16.48 -0.65 13.05
CA GLN A 129 16.15 -1.30 14.33
C GLN A 129 15.99 -0.28 15.46
N LYS A 130 16.89 0.72 15.54
CA LYS A 130 16.77 1.84 16.49
C LYS A 130 15.51 2.67 16.22
N GLU A 131 15.13 2.86 14.96
CA GLU A 131 13.88 3.54 14.59
C GLU A 131 12.66 2.77 15.09
N GLN A 132 12.62 1.47 14.82
CA GLN A 132 11.53 0.61 15.22
C GLN A 132 11.40 0.52 16.74
N GLN A 133 12.51 0.43 17.47
CA GLN A 133 12.49 0.45 18.93
C GLN A 133 11.87 1.74 19.48
N LYS A 134 12.10 2.87 18.79
CA LYS A 134 11.60 4.18 19.21
C LYS A 134 10.12 4.40 18.88
N TYR A 135 9.68 4.02 17.69
CA TYR A 135 8.34 4.39 17.18
C TYR A 135 7.37 3.20 17.04
N GLY A 136 7.88 2.00 16.79
CA GLY A 136 7.08 0.79 16.66
C GLY A 136 6.07 0.85 15.51
N ASP A 137 6.43 1.46 14.40
CA ASP A 137 5.56 1.72 13.24
C ASP A 137 6.17 1.24 11.91
N ILE A 138 7.28 0.52 11.96
CA ILE A 138 7.90 -0.14 10.80
C ILE A 138 7.41 -1.58 10.73
N ILE A 139 7.06 -2.03 9.53
CA ILE A 139 6.92 -3.45 9.21
C ILE A 139 7.98 -3.81 8.17
N GLN A 140 8.66 -4.93 8.36
CA GLN A 140 9.79 -5.31 7.51
C GLN A 140 9.71 -6.79 7.12
N GLN A 141 9.91 -7.05 5.83
CA GLN A 141 10.11 -8.39 5.29
C GLN A 141 11.53 -8.55 4.73
N ASP A 142 12.00 -9.79 4.66
CA ASP A 142 13.37 -10.14 4.28
C ASP A 142 13.67 -10.08 2.75
N PHE A 143 13.02 -9.17 2.01
CA PHE A 143 13.39 -8.88 0.62
C PHE A 143 14.34 -7.68 0.57
N LEU A 144 15.30 -7.68 -0.37
CA LEU A 144 16.16 -6.51 -0.54
C LEU A 144 15.33 -5.34 -1.07
N ASP A 145 15.24 -4.28 -0.28
CA ASP A 145 14.60 -3.02 -0.62
C ASP A 145 15.35 -2.38 -1.78
N THR A 146 14.91 -2.76 -2.96
CA THR A 146 15.44 -2.26 -4.21
C THR A 146 14.31 -1.48 -4.84
N TYR A 147 14.23 -0.21 -4.47
CA TYR A 147 13.50 0.82 -5.21
C TYR A 147 14.16 1.07 -6.60
N LYS A 148 14.56 -0.01 -7.28
CA LYS A 148 15.32 0.01 -8.52
C LYS A 148 14.42 0.48 -9.66
N ASN A 149 14.54 1.76 -9.98
CA ASN A 149 14.31 2.35 -11.31
C ASN A 149 13.04 1.84 -12.03
N LEU A 150 11.92 1.80 -11.33
CA LEU A 150 10.64 1.30 -11.84
C LEU A 150 10.17 2.09 -13.08
N THR A 151 10.51 3.39 -13.16
CA THR A 151 10.16 4.27 -14.28
C THR A 151 10.93 3.95 -15.58
N LEU A 152 12.08 3.27 -15.50
CA LEU A 152 12.93 2.98 -16.66
C LEU A 152 12.73 1.57 -17.21
N LYS A 153 11.88 0.75 -16.58
CA LYS A 153 11.63 -0.62 -17.02
C LYS A 153 10.34 -0.68 -17.84
N PRO A 154 10.40 -0.65 -19.18
CA PRO A 154 9.22 -0.98 -19.98
C PRO A 154 8.76 -2.40 -19.63
N ILE A 155 7.46 -2.56 -19.43
CA ILE A 155 6.85 -3.86 -19.15
C ILE A 155 6.89 -4.65 -20.46
N SER A 156 7.76 -5.66 -20.49
CA SER A 156 7.91 -6.50 -21.67
C SER A 156 6.66 -7.38 -21.88
N TYR A 157 6.37 -7.74 -23.14
CA TYR A 157 5.33 -8.72 -23.45
C TYR A 157 5.56 -10.07 -22.74
N MET A 158 6.83 -10.42 -22.48
CA MET A 158 7.22 -11.62 -21.73
C MET A 158 6.77 -11.58 -20.27
N GLU A 159 6.84 -10.40 -19.66
CA GLU A 159 6.46 -10.15 -18.26
C GLU A 159 4.95 -10.04 -18.11
N TYR A 160 4.28 -9.40 -19.08
CA TYR A 160 2.83 -9.25 -19.08
C TYR A 160 2.23 -9.41 -20.49
N PRO A 161 1.65 -10.58 -20.82
CA PRO A 161 1.24 -10.89 -22.19
C PRO A 161 -0.10 -10.26 -22.61
N ARG A 162 -0.87 -9.73 -21.66
CA ARG A 162 -2.14 -9.08 -21.98
C ARG A 162 -1.88 -7.70 -22.54
N LYS A 163 -2.73 -7.30 -23.49
CA LYS A 163 -2.65 -5.97 -24.13
C LYS A 163 -2.90 -4.83 -23.15
N TYR A 164 -3.72 -5.06 -22.12
CA TYR A 164 -4.10 -4.07 -21.12
C TYR A 164 -4.06 -4.67 -19.72
N PHE A 165 -3.76 -3.82 -18.74
CA PHE A 165 -3.99 -4.15 -17.32
C PHE A 165 -5.49 -4.31 -17.06
N PRO A 166 -5.89 -5.11 -16.05
CA PRO A 166 -7.25 -5.05 -15.52
C PRO A 166 -7.54 -3.63 -15.02
N ARG A 167 -8.83 -3.32 -14.78
CA ARG A 167 -9.18 -2.08 -14.07
C ARG A 167 -8.47 -2.05 -12.72
N TYR A 168 -7.77 -0.96 -12.43
CA TYR A 168 -6.99 -0.76 -11.21
C TYR A 168 -7.07 0.72 -10.78
N CYS A 169 -6.74 1.01 -9.53
CA CYS A 169 -6.61 2.37 -9.01
C CYS A 169 -5.18 2.84 -9.26
N SER A 170 -4.98 3.94 -9.99
CA SER A 170 -3.64 4.45 -10.33
C SER A 170 -2.88 4.95 -9.09
N GLY A 171 -1.58 4.66 -9.07
CA GLY A 171 -0.78 4.51 -7.87
C GLY A 171 -0.66 5.68 -6.90
N SER A 172 -0.87 6.93 -7.29
CA SER A 172 -0.58 8.08 -6.40
C SER A 172 -1.16 7.95 -4.98
N PHE A 173 -2.38 7.41 -4.87
CA PHE A 173 -3.04 7.06 -3.63
C PHE A 173 -4.28 6.23 -3.97
N TYR A 174 -4.58 5.21 -3.17
CA TYR A 174 -5.87 4.52 -3.25
C TYR A 174 -6.36 4.10 -1.85
N LEU A 175 -7.68 3.94 -1.74
CA LEU A 175 -8.38 3.52 -0.51
C LEU A 175 -8.94 2.12 -0.69
N LEU A 176 -8.72 1.27 0.31
CA LEU A 176 -9.32 -0.05 0.43
C LEU A 176 -10.18 -0.10 1.68
N THR A 177 -11.39 -0.65 1.57
CA THR A 177 -12.18 -1.01 2.74
C THR A 177 -11.52 -2.16 3.49
N GLY A 178 -11.61 -2.15 4.82
CA GLY A 178 -10.91 -3.14 5.64
C GLY A 178 -11.34 -4.57 5.44
N ASP A 179 -12.60 -4.75 5.07
CA ASP A 179 -13.16 -6.05 4.70
C ASP A 179 -12.57 -6.61 3.39
N LEU A 180 -11.96 -5.77 2.55
CA LEU A 180 -11.29 -6.19 1.32
C LEU A 180 -9.87 -6.70 1.56
N ALA A 181 -9.19 -6.24 2.63
CA ALA A 181 -7.79 -6.57 2.89
C ALA A 181 -7.56 -8.09 3.09
N GLY A 182 -8.45 -8.76 3.83
CA GLY A 182 -8.38 -10.21 4.07
C GLY A 182 -8.52 -11.04 2.78
N PRO A 183 -9.60 -10.85 2.00
CA PRO A 183 -9.78 -11.52 0.71
C PRO A 183 -8.64 -11.25 -0.29
N LEU A 184 -8.13 -10.01 -0.37
CA LEU A 184 -6.98 -9.70 -1.23
C LEU A 184 -5.73 -10.49 -0.80
N LEU A 185 -5.43 -10.51 0.50
CA LEU A 185 -4.30 -11.25 1.05
C LEU A 185 -4.42 -12.75 0.79
N GLU A 186 -5.62 -13.31 0.90
CA GLU A 186 -5.86 -14.71 0.60
C GLU A 186 -5.58 -15.03 -0.88
N GLN A 187 -6.08 -14.20 -1.81
CA GLN A 187 -5.83 -14.38 -3.24
C GLN A 187 -4.37 -14.14 -3.64
N ALA A 188 -3.66 -13.27 -2.93
CA ALA A 188 -2.23 -13.03 -3.15
C ALA A 188 -1.37 -14.30 -2.99
N ARG A 189 -1.83 -15.28 -2.22
CA ARG A 189 -1.14 -16.57 -2.02
C ARG A 189 -1.14 -17.45 -3.27
N PHE A 190 -2.05 -17.19 -4.22
CA PHE A 190 -2.27 -17.96 -5.43
C PHE A 190 -1.89 -17.21 -6.72
N CYS A 191 -1.49 -15.95 -6.63
CA CYS A 191 -1.02 -15.20 -7.80
C CYS A 191 0.46 -14.90 -7.65
N THR A 192 1.21 -15.06 -8.74
CA THR A 192 2.57 -14.55 -8.82
C THR A 192 2.56 -13.05 -8.51
N LEU A 193 3.57 -12.56 -7.80
CA LEU A 193 3.75 -11.13 -7.55
C LEU A 193 3.94 -10.38 -8.89
N PHE A 194 3.20 -9.30 -9.10
CA PHE A 194 3.49 -8.35 -10.17
C PHE A 194 4.19 -7.15 -9.55
N TRP A 195 5.28 -6.70 -10.16
CA TRP A 195 6.14 -5.66 -9.56
C TRP A 195 5.49 -4.28 -9.52
N ILE A 196 4.48 -4.04 -10.37
CA ILE A 196 3.65 -2.84 -10.29
C ILE A 196 2.56 -3.09 -9.26
N GLU A 197 2.75 -2.49 -8.10
CA GLU A 197 1.98 -2.73 -6.88
C GLU A 197 0.49 -2.40 -7.04
N ASP A 198 0.15 -1.24 -7.59
CA ASP A 198 -1.23 -0.80 -7.76
C ASP A 198 -1.99 -1.69 -8.76
N VAL A 199 -1.34 -2.06 -9.88
CA VAL A 199 -1.86 -3.06 -10.83
C VAL A 199 -2.01 -4.44 -10.18
N HIS A 200 -1.08 -4.84 -9.31
CA HIS A 200 -1.16 -6.13 -8.63
C HIS A 200 -2.33 -6.18 -7.64
N VAL A 201 -2.32 -5.27 -6.66
CA VAL A 201 -3.24 -5.26 -5.53
C VAL A 201 -4.64 -4.85 -5.97
N THR A 202 -4.77 -3.69 -6.61
CA THR A 202 -6.08 -3.17 -6.99
C THR A 202 -6.55 -3.71 -8.33
N GLY A 203 -5.66 -4.21 -9.19
CA GLY A 203 -6.04 -4.77 -10.48
C GLY A 203 -6.24 -6.28 -10.46
N HIS A 204 -5.15 -7.05 -10.37
CA HIS A 204 -5.19 -8.51 -10.46
C HIS A 204 -5.95 -9.16 -9.30
N LEU A 205 -5.59 -8.81 -8.07
CA LEU A 205 -6.26 -9.34 -6.88
C LEU A 205 -7.69 -8.79 -6.77
N GLY A 206 -7.87 -7.49 -7.03
CA GLY A 206 -9.18 -6.83 -7.08
C GLY A 206 -10.17 -7.51 -8.02
N MET A 207 -9.73 -7.90 -9.22
CA MET A 207 -10.57 -8.65 -10.17
C MET A 207 -11.00 -10.03 -9.63
N ARG A 208 -10.13 -10.74 -8.90
CA ARG A 208 -10.43 -12.08 -8.35
C ARG A 208 -11.43 -12.04 -7.22
N VAL A 209 -11.33 -11.03 -6.36
CA VAL A 209 -12.28 -10.80 -5.26
C VAL A 209 -13.53 -10.03 -5.71
N GLN A 210 -13.64 -9.72 -7.02
CA GLN A 210 -14.72 -8.93 -7.61
C GLN A 210 -14.93 -7.60 -6.88
N ALA A 211 -13.81 -6.91 -6.60
CA ALA A 211 -13.83 -5.62 -5.92
C ALA A 211 -14.67 -4.60 -6.69
N ARG A 212 -15.37 -3.74 -5.95
CA ARG A 212 -16.06 -2.57 -6.50
C ARG A 212 -15.11 -1.38 -6.46
N TYR A 213 -15.14 -0.58 -7.52
CA TYR A 213 -14.26 0.57 -7.68
C TYR A 213 -15.10 1.84 -7.76
N GLU A 214 -14.74 2.83 -6.96
CA GLU A 214 -15.28 4.19 -7.02
C GLU A 214 -14.22 5.14 -7.54
N ASP A 215 -14.61 6.06 -8.42
CA ASP A 215 -13.70 7.06 -8.98
C ASP A 215 -13.63 8.29 -8.06
N TRP A 216 -12.48 8.45 -7.42
CA TRP A 216 -12.17 9.58 -6.55
C TRP A 216 -11.12 10.51 -7.16
N SER A 217 -10.86 10.42 -8.47
CA SER A 217 -9.86 11.24 -9.18
C SER A 217 -10.05 12.74 -8.97
N LYS A 218 -11.29 13.23 -8.87
CA LYS A 218 -11.62 14.64 -8.60
C LYS A 218 -11.21 15.11 -7.19
N LYS A 219 -10.97 14.17 -6.26
CA LYS A 219 -10.52 14.45 -4.90
C LYS A 219 -8.99 14.50 -4.77
N ILE A 220 -8.27 14.26 -5.88
CA ILE A 220 -6.82 14.28 -5.94
C ILE A 220 -6.36 15.53 -6.70
N VAL A 221 -5.42 16.26 -6.12
CA VAL A 221 -4.83 17.47 -6.73
C VAL A 221 -3.35 17.25 -6.98
N PHE A 222 -2.90 17.56 -8.20
CA PHE A 222 -1.49 17.41 -8.60
C PHE A 222 -0.74 18.75 -8.72
N LYS A 223 -1.42 19.88 -8.50
CA LYS A 223 -0.87 21.22 -8.75
C LYS A 223 -0.73 22.03 -7.46
N TRP A 224 0.51 22.18 -7.00
CA TRP A 224 0.85 22.97 -5.81
C TRP A 224 0.44 24.45 -5.93
N ASN A 225 0.62 25.06 -7.10
CA ASN A 225 0.39 26.49 -7.33
C ASN A 225 -1.08 26.95 -7.17
N GLN A 226 -2.03 26.03 -7.03
CA GLN A 226 -3.46 26.31 -6.82
C GLN A 226 -3.98 25.74 -5.50
N LEU A 227 -3.09 25.19 -4.67
CA LEU A 227 -3.46 24.36 -3.54
C LEU A 227 -4.27 25.11 -2.48
N GLU A 228 -3.97 26.40 -2.22
CA GLU A 228 -4.73 27.21 -1.26
C GLU A 228 -6.19 27.46 -1.67
N GLN A 229 -6.46 27.53 -2.99
CA GLN A 229 -7.83 27.68 -3.51
C GLN A 229 -8.55 26.33 -3.52
N LEU A 230 -7.83 25.24 -3.78
CA LEU A 230 -8.37 23.90 -3.89
C LEU A 230 -8.66 23.25 -2.53
N ILE A 231 -7.86 23.49 -1.49
CA ILE A 231 -8.12 22.92 -0.16
C ILE A 231 -9.30 23.60 0.55
N LYS A 232 -9.63 24.85 0.18
CA LYS A 232 -10.87 25.50 0.65
C LYS A 232 -12.13 24.81 0.11
N ALA A 233 -11.99 23.96 -0.92
CA ALA A 233 -13.07 23.06 -1.32
C ALA A 233 -13.04 21.83 -0.39
N PRO A 234 -14.18 21.44 0.22
CA PRO A 234 -14.28 20.30 1.14
C PRO A 234 -14.02 18.92 0.50
N ASP A 235 -13.54 18.88 -0.74
CA ASP A 235 -13.49 17.69 -1.58
C ASP A 235 -12.09 17.16 -1.88
N VAL A 236 -11.01 17.85 -1.47
CA VAL A 236 -9.63 17.39 -1.71
C VAL A 236 -9.14 16.49 -0.58
N LEU A 237 -8.73 15.28 -0.91
CA LEU A 237 -8.23 14.27 0.04
C LEU A 237 -6.72 14.02 -0.08
N PHE A 238 -6.14 14.23 -1.25
CA PHE A 238 -4.74 13.94 -1.49
C PHE A 238 -4.10 14.95 -2.44
N THR A 239 -2.84 15.29 -2.17
CA THR A 239 -2.00 16.08 -3.07
C THR A 239 -0.58 15.52 -3.09
N LEU A 240 0.07 15.60 -4.25
CA LEU A 240 1.52 15.38 -4.33
C LEU A 240 2.26 16.58 -3.75
N ILE A 241 3.27 16.29 -2.95
CA ILE A 241 4.15 17.27 -2.31
C ILE A 241 5.58 16.88 -2.67
N TYR A 242 6.35 17.83 -3.20
CA TYR A 242 7.67 17.54 -3.75
C TYR A 242 8.79 17.91 -2.78
N THR A 243 8.55 18.82 -1.83
CA THR A 243 9.57 19.25 -0.88
C THR A 243 9.15 19.12 0.59
N PRO A 244 10.11 18.92 1.51
CA PRO A 244 9.84 18.98 2.95
C PRO A 244 9.24 20.30 3.41
N TRP A 245 9.66 21.42 2.81
CA TRP A 245 9.13 22.74 3.15
C TRP A 245 7.65 22.85 2.82
N GLU A 246 7.26 22.48 1.60
CA GLU A 246 5.86 22.44 1.17
C GLU A 246 5.00 21.59 2.12
N HIS A 247 5.48 20.40 2.49
CA HIS A 247 4.79 19.51 3.42
C HIS A 247 4.51 20.21 4.76
N ILE A 248 5.53 20.86 5.34
CA ILE A 248 5.39 21.57 6.62
C ILE A 248 4.42 22.74 6.48
N GLN A 249 4.52 23.55 5.43
CA GLN A 249 3.64 24.70 5.24
C GLN A 249 2.19 24.28 5.06
N LEU A 250 1.93 23.25 4.25
CA LEU A 250 0.58 22.70 4.10
C LEU A 250 0.04 22.18 5.41
N TRP A 251 0.83 21.42 6.17
CA TRP A 251 0.37 20.90 7.47
C TRP A 251 0.05 22.03 8.46
N LYS A 252 0.91 23.07 8.54
CA LYS A 252 0.65 24.25 9.37
C LYS A 252 -0.63 24.95 8.96
N TRP A 253 -0.83 25.14 7.65
CA TRP A 253 -2.04 25.74 7.10
C TRP A 253 -3.29 24.92 7.46
N LEU A 254 -3.25 23.58 7.27
CA LEU A 254 -4.36 22.68 7.59
C LEU A 254 -4.73 22.74 9.07
N LYS A 255 -3.74 22.71 9.96
CA LYS A 255 -3.97 22.83 11.41
C LYS A 255 -4.62 24.17 11.79
N ASN A 256 -4.20 25.27 11.17
CA ASN A 256 -4.81 26.58 11.39
C ASN A 256 -6.24 26.62 10.88
N TYR A 257 -6.46 26.15 9.65
CA TYR A 257 -7.76 26.20 8.97
C TYR A 257 -8.83 25.37 9.69
N TYR A 258 -8.48 24.13 10.08
CA TYR A 258 -9.38 23.24 10.81
C TYR A 258 -9.35 23.44 12.34
N GLY A 259 -8.66 24.46 12.84
CA GLY A 259 -8.68 24.83 14.27
C GLY A 259 -7.99 23.85 15.22
N TYR A 260 -6.99 23.10 14.74
CA TYR A 260 -6.26 22.09 15.54
C TYR A 260 -5.18 22.69 16.46
N ASN A 261 -4.84 23.98 16.32
CA ASN A 261 -3.71 24.59 17.04
C ASN A 261 -3.99 24.98 18.52
N ASN A 262 -5.21 24.89 19.05
CA ASN A 262 -5.54 25.44 20.37
C ASN A 262 -5.87 24.41 21.48
N LYS A 263 -5.53 23.13 21.34
CA LYS A 263 -5.89 22.13 22.38
C LYS A 263 -4.80 21.15 22.84
N TYR A 264 -3.59 21.16 22.27
CA TYR A 264 -2.65 20.03 22.45
C TYR A 264 -1.17 20.39 22.62
N GLU A 265 -0.86 21.61 23.06
CA GLU A 265 0.49 21.99 23.53
C GLU A 265 0.69 21.79 25.04
N GLU A 266 -0.32 21.29 25.76
CA GLU A 266 -0.15 20.90 27.17
C GLU A 266 -0.35 19.38 27.35
N VAL A 267 0.50 18.83 28.21
CA VAL A 267 0.76 17.43 28.60
C VAL A 267 1.84 16.71 27.78
#